data_AF-A0A6A5K352-F1
#
_entry.id   AF-A0A6A5K352-F1
#
_cell.length_a   1.000
_cell.length_b   1.000
_cell.length_c   1.000
_cell.angle_alpha   90.00
_cell.angle_beta   90.00
_cell.angle_gamma   90.00
#
_symmetry.space_group_name_H-M   'P 1'
#
loop_
_entity.id
_entity.type
_entity.pdbx_description
1 polymer ?
#
loop_
_entity_poly.entity_id
_entity_poly.type
_entity_poly.pdbx_seq_one_letter_code
_entity_poly.pdbx_strand_id
1 'polypeptide(L)'
;MFAKGLHWILQSHLHWQHLAHYLDDFIHMVPAPHQPTALAQINDGYNAITEHLGLLRNDTKDDSGYVVEILGIEIDSLAIAARLSPKKIAKATCLVTDALTLSKLTQLQAQKLTGFLSFCTAVVLLGRTFLRRL
;
A
#
# COMPACT_ATOMS: atom_id res chain seq x y z
N MET A 1 19.63 -1.80 1.31
CA MET A 1 20.20 -2.68 2.35
C MET A 1 19.41 -2.60 3.65
N PHE A 2 19.03 -1.40 4.12
CA PHE A 2 18.23 -1.20 5.34
C PHE A 2 16.97 -2.07 5.44
N ALA A 3 16.02 -1.94 4.52
CA ALA A 3 14.72 -2.63 4.61
C ALA A 3 14.82 -4.14 4.66
N LYS A 4 15.73 -4.73 3.85
CA LYS A 4 16.01 -6.17 3.89
C LYS A 4 16.59 -6.61 5.23
N GLY A 5 17.47 -5.80 5.81
CA GLY A 5 18.03 -6.05 7.15
C GLY A 5 16.95 -6.01 8.22
N LEU A 6 16.12 -4.96 8.25
CA LEU A 6 15.01 -4.85 9.19
C LEU A 6 14.01 -6.00 9.02
N HIS A 7 13.64 -6.35 7.79
CA HIS A 7 12.79 -7.50 7.49
C HIS A 7 13.36 -8.79 8.09
N TRP A 8 14.65 -9.05 7.89
CA TRP A 8 15.32 -10.22 8.45
C TRP A 8 15.32 -10.22 9.98
N ILE A 9 15.55 -9.06 10.61
CA ILE A 9 15.49 -8.90 12.07
C ILE A 9 14.09 -9.24 12.58
N LEU A 10 13.05 -8.66 11.99
CA LEU A 10 11.66 -8.89 12.40
C LEU A 10 11.26 -10.38 12.26
N GLN A 11 11.66 -11.03 11.16
CA GLN A 11 11.43 -12.47 10.99
C GLN A 11 12.21 -13.32 11.99
N SER A 12 13.46 -12.95 12.29
CA SER A 12 14.35 -13.78 13.13
C SER A 12 14.08 -13.60 14.62
N HIS A 13 13.80 -12.37 15.07
CA HIS A 13 13.64 -12.02 16.48
C HIS A 13 12.19 -12.05 16.95
N LEU A 14 11.22 -11.72 16.10
CA LEU A 14 9.80 -11.72 16.46
C LEU A 14 9.05 -12.92 15.87
N HIS A 15 9.73 -13.78 15.11
CA HIS A 15 9.15 -14.95 14.45
C HIS A 15 7.95 -14.62 13.54
N TRP A 16 7.91 -13.40 13.00
CA TRP A 16 6.84 -12.95 12.11
C TRP A 16 6.84 -13.75 10.81
N GLN A 17 5.74 -14.44 10.57
CA GLN A 17 5.48 -15.14 9.31
C GLN A 17 4.70 -14.23 8.38
N HIS A 18 4.79 -14.45 7.06
CA HIS A 18 4.03 -13.66 6.07
C HIS A 18 4.27 -12.14 6.14
N LEU A 19 5.49 -11.74 6.54
CA LEU A 19 5.98 -10.37 6.41
C LEU A 19 6.35 -10.09 4.95
N ALA A 20 5.95 -8.94 4.43
CA ALA A 20 6.40 -8.41 3.15
C ALA A 20 6.83 -6.95 3.32
N HIS A 21 7.66 -6.45 2.39
CA HIS A 21 8.05 -5.05 2.36
C HIS A 21 8.32 -4.58 0.94
N TYR A 22 8.15 -3.27 0.73
CA TYR A 22 8.59 -2.56 -0.46
C TYR A 22 9.25 -1.26 -0.02
N LEU A 23 10.56 -1.14 -0.26
CA LEU A 23 11.37 -0.06 0.33
C LEU A 23 11.14 -0.01 1.85
N ASP A 24 10.69 1.10 2.39
CA ASP A 24 10.41 1.36 3.80
C ASP A 24 8.97 1.01 4.23
N ASP A 25 8.09 0.62 3.31
CA ASP A 25 6.72 0.20 3.63
C ASP A 25 6.69 -1.31 3.96
N PHE A 26 6.22 -1.65 5.15
CA PHE A 26 6.10 -3.04 5.64
C PHE A 26 4.63 -3.43 5.81
N ILE A 27 4.32 -4.70 5.54
CA ILE A 27 3.02 -5.31 5.87
C ILE A 27 3.23 -6.69 6.47
N HIS A 28 2.61 -6.90 7.62
CA HIS A 28 2.60 -8.18 8.31
C HIS A 28 1.18 -8.76 8.24
N MET A 29 1.05 -9.92 7.58
CA MET A 29 -0.22 -10.63 7.52
C MET A 29 -0.30 -11.64 8.66
N VAL A 30 -1.35 -11.51 9.46
CA VAL A 30 -1.51 -12.24 10.72
C VAL A 30 -2.74 -13.16 10.58
N PRO A 31 -2.62 -14.49 10.77
CA PRO A 31 -3.72 -15.44 10.53
C PRO A 31 -4.95 -15.19 11.41
N ALA A 32 -6.17 -15.43 10.93
CA ALA A 32 -7.35 -15.38 11.79
C ALA A 32 -7.54 -16.71 12.58
N PRO A 33 -8.20 -16.70 13.77
CA PRO A 33 -8.64 -15.57 14.56
C PRO A 33 -7.64 -15.31 15.70
N HIS A 34 -6.85 -14.24 15.60
CA HIS A 34 -6.09 -13.79 16.74
C HIS A 34 -6.95 -12.86 17.61
N GLN A 35 -6.89 -13.05 18.93
CA GLN A 35 -7.55 -12.20 19.91
C GLN A 35 -7.00 -10.76 19.79
N PRO A 36 -7.76 -9.71 20.16
CA PRO A 36 -7.26 -8.32 20.15
C PRO A 36 -5.94 -8.13 20.89
N THR A 37 -5.69 -8.95 21.92
CA THR A 37 -4.43 -9.01 22.68
C THR A 37 -3.22 -9.38 21.83
N ALA A 38 -3.38 -10.16 20.78
CA ALA A 38 -2.29 -10.55 19.89
C ALA A 38 -1.82 -9.40 19.00
N LEU A 39 -2.73 -8.52 18.55
CA LEU A 39 -2.36 -7.37 17.73
C LEU A 39 -1.54 -6.36 18.56
N ALA A 40 -1.94 -6.14 19.82
CA ALA A 40 -1.17 -5.31 20.75
C ALA A 40 0.24 -5.87 20.96
N GLN A 41 0.38 -7.18 21.20
CA GLN A 41 1.68 -7.83 21.37
C GLN A 41 2.57 -7.72 20.12
N ILE A 42 2.00 -7.81 18.92
CA ILE A 42 2.73 -7.62 17.67
C ILE A 42 3.25 -6.18 17.58
N ASN A 43 2.40 -5.20 17.85
CA ASN A 43 2.79 -3.79 17.85
C ASN A 43 3.86 -3.50 18.90
N ASP A 44 3.72 -4.03 20.11
CA ASP A 44 4.71 -3.88 21.19
C ASP A 44 6.07 -4.46 20.81
N GLY A 45 6.08 -5.66 20.19
CA GLY A 45 7.31 -6.28 19.70
C GLY A 45 8.00 -5.47 18.61
N TYR A 46 7.22 -4.94 17.66
CA TYR A 46 7.73 -4.03 16.62
C TYR A 46 8.32 -2.76 17.22
N ASN A 47 7.60 -2.16 18.18
CA ASN A 47 8.00 -0.93 18.84
C ASN A 47 9.30 -1.12 19.63
N ALA A 48 9.43 -2.23 20.35
CA ALA A 48 10.63 -2.57 21.11
C ALA A 48 11.86 -2.74 20.21
N ILE A 49 11.73 -3.46 19.08
CA ILE A 49 12.83 -3.66 18.13
C ILE A 49 13.26 -2.34 17.49
N THR A 50 12.29 -1.54 17.02
CA THR A 50 12.58 -0.28 16.34
C THR A 50 13.18 0.76 17.29
N GLU A 51 12.72 0.82 18.54
CA GLU A 51 13.31 1.66 19.58
C GLU A 51 14.74 1.21 19.93
N HIS A 52 14.96 -0.09 20.11
CA HIS A 52 16.28 -0.65 20.36
C HIS A 52 17.29 -0.34 19.24
N LEU A 53 16.84 -0.36 17.99
CA LEU A 53 17.64 -0.03 16.82
C LEU A 53 17.80 1.48 16.58
N GLY A 54 17.14 2.33 17.37
CA GLY A 54 17.15 3.79 17.20
C GLY A 54 16.47 4.26 15.92
N LEU A 55 15.47 3.52 15.43
CA LEU A 55 14.76 3.86 14.20
C LEU A 55 13.67 4.90 14.47
N LEU A 56 13.65 5.95 13.65
CA LEU A 56 12.57 6.93 13.66
C LEU A 56 11.37 6.36 12.91
N ARG A 57 10.30 6.05 13.65
CA ARG A 57 9.03 5.60 13.09
C ARG A 57 8.10 6.76 12.79
N ASN A 58 7.15 6.54 11.89
CA ASN A 58 6.04 7.45 11.66
C ASN A 58 4.73 6.79 12.07
N ASP A 59 4.51 6.66 13.37
CA ASP A 59 3.37 5.96 13.97
C ASP A 59 2.01 6.53 13.49
N THR A 60 1.95 7.76 12.97
CA THR A 60 0.71 8.34 12.41
C THR A 60 0.27 7.71 11.09
N LYS A 61 1.18 7.00 10.42
CA LYS A 61 0.91 6.26 9.18
C LYS A 61 0.69 4.78 9.41
N ASP A 62 0.93 4.29 10.63
CA ASP A 62 0.72 2.88 10.94
C ASP A 62 -0.78 2.60 10.97
N ASP A 63 -1.17 1.50 10.33
CA ASP A 63 -2.55 1.07 10.21
C ASP A 63 -2.66 -0.42 10.51
N SER A 64 -3.78 -0.83 11.11
CA SER A 64 -4.01 -2.21 11.51
C SER A 64 -5.48 -2.57 11.48
N GLY A 65 -5.76 -3.83 11.16
CA GLY A 65 -7.11 -4.34 11.04
C GLY A 65 -7.30 -5.15 9.77
N TYR A 66 -8.56 -5.32 9.38
CA TYR A 66 -8.92 -6.14 8.23
C TYR A 66 -8.80 -5.40 6.90
N VAL A 67 -8.82 -4.07 6.93
CA VAL A 67 -8.74 -3.18 5.78
C VAL A 67 -7.62 -2.19 6.04
N VAL A 68 -6.55 -2.26 5.25
CA VAL A 68 -5.37 -1.39 5.40
C VAL A 68 -4.89 -0.89 4.04
N GLU A 69 -4.36 0.34 3.98
CA GLU A 69 -3.79 0.91 2.75
C GLU A 69 -2.26 0.76 2.71
N ILE A 70 -1.73 0.04 1.72
CA ILE A 70 -0.29 -0.13 1.48
C ILE A 70 0.06 0.23 0.04
N LEU A 71 1.12 1.03 -0.17
CA LEU A 71 1.53 1.56 -1.48
C LEU A 71 0.38 2.31 -2.21
N GLY A 72 -0.58 2.78 -1.41
CA GLY A 72 -1.85 3.33 -1.82
C GLY A 72 -2.74 2.38 -2.62
N ILE A 73 -2.74 1.10 -2.24
CA ILE A 73 -3.74 0.09 -2.56
C ILE A 73 -4.35 -0.34 -1.23
N GLU A 74 -5.67 -0.33 -1.15
CA GLU A 74 -6.39 -0.85 0.00
C GLU A 74 -6.51 -2.37 -0.12
N ILE A 75 -6.10 -3.08 0.92
CA ILE A 75 -6.18 -4.53 1.03
C ILE A 75 -7.26 -4.86 2.05
N ASP A 76 -8.27 -5.61 1.62
CA ASP A 76 -9.37 -6.10 2.44
C ASP A 76 -9.28 -7.61 2.58
N SER A 77 -8.88 -8.04 3.78
CA SER A 77 -8.71 -9.45 4.12
C SER A 77 -10.02 -10.20 4.39
N LEU A 78 -11.12 -9.49 4.69
CA LEU A 78 -12.44 -10.12 4.84
C LEU A 78 -13.07 -10.40 3.48
N ALA A 79 -12.93 -9.45 2.54
CA ALA A 79 -13.42 -9.59 1.17
C ALA A 79 -12.44 -10.34 0.25
N ILE A 80 -11.21 -10.59 0.70
CA ILE A 80 -10.10 -11.14 -0.11
C ILE A 80 -9.94 -10.32 -1.41
N ALA A 81 -9.84 -9.00 -1.24
CA ALA A 81 -9.83 -8.06 -2.34
C ALA A 81 -8.77 -6.98 -2.17
N ALA A 82 -8.20 -6.54 -3.29
CA ALA A 82 -7.37 -5.34 -3.37
C ALA A 82 -8.09 -4.30 -4.22
N ARG A 83 -8.14 -3.06 -3.73
CA ARG A 83 -8.88 -1.96 -4.37
C ARG A 83 -8.14 -0.64 -4.26
N LEU A 84 -8.50 0.32 -5.11
CA LEU A 84 -7.96 1.68 -4.98
C LEU A 84 -8.62 2.34 -3.76
N SER A 85 -7.82 3.07 -2.98
CA SER A 85 -8.39 3.88 -1.90
C SER A 85 -9.34 4.94 -2.47
N PRO A 86 -10.38 5.36 -1.71
CA PRO A 86 -11.36 6.35 -2.17
C PRO A 86 -10.70 7.64 -2.69
N LYS A 87 -9.60 8.06 -2.05
CA LYS A 87 -8.80 9.21 -2.45
C LYS A 87 -8.20 9.05 -3.85
N LYS A 88 -7.68 7.85 -4.18
CA LYS A 88 -7.12 7.58 -5.51
C LYS A 88 -8.20 7.46 -6.57
N ILE A 89 -9.36 6.90 -6.25
CA ILE A 89 -10.52 6.88 -7.16
C ILE A 89 -10.93 8.31 -7.49
N ALA A 90 -11.13 9.16 -6.48
CA ALA A 90 -11.49 10.57 -6.67
C ALA A 90 -10.46 11.31 -7.52
N LYS A 91 -9.17 11.10 -7.26
CA LYS A 91 -8.07 11.68 -8.05
C LYS A 91 -8.09 11.19 -9.50
N ALA A 92 -8.28 9.90 -9.75
CA ALA A 92 -8.36 9.33 -11.09
C ALA A 92 -9.53 9.94 -11.87
N THR A 93 -10.71 10.00 -11.26
CA THR A 93 -11.90 10.60 -11.85
C THR A 93 -11.66 12.06 -12.20
N CYS A 94 -11.13 12.86 -11.26
CA CYS A 94 -10.82 14.26 -11.50
C CYS A 94 -9.85 14.46 -12.68
N LEU A 95 -8.72 13.73 -12.68
CA LEU A 95 -7.73 13.84 -13.75
C LEU A 95 -8.29 13.46 -15.12
N VAL A 96 -9.15 12.45 -15.19
CA VAL A 96 -9.80 12.03 -16.43
C VAL A 96 -10.83 13.08 -16.88
N THR A 97 -11.66 13.58 -15.96
CA THR A 97 -12.63 14.63 -16.26
C THR A 97 -11.93 15.89 -16.78
N ASP A 98 -10.88 16.34 -16.10
CA ASP A 98 -10.09 17.50 -16.51
C ASP A 98 -9.52 17.29 -17.92
N ALA A 99 -8.95 16.11 -18.18
CA ALA A 99 -8.41 15.77 -19.50
C ALA A 99 -9.48 15.78 -20.61
N LEU A 100 -10.70 15.32 -20.31
CA LEU A 100 -11.82 15.30 -21.25
C LEU A 100 -12.41 16.68 -21.54
N THR A 101 -12.26 17.65 -20.62
CA THR A 101 -12.72 19.03 -20.85
C THR A 101 -11.80 19.84 -21.77
N LEU A 102 -10.55 19.39 -21.94
CA LEU A 102 -9.56 20.03 -22.79
C LEU A 102 -9.73 19.57 -24.25
N SER A 103 -9.71 20.51 -25.19
CA SER A 103 -9.76 20.19 -26.62
C SER A 103 -8.49 19.48 -27.12
N LYS A 104 -7.35 19.73 -26.46
CA LYS A 104 -6.05 19.11 -26.75
C LYS A 104 -5.26 18.93 -25.46
N LEU A 105 -4.52 17.83 -25.38
CA LEU A 105 -3.54 17.57 -24.34
C LEU A 105 -2.13 17.73 -24.90
N THR A 106 -1.24 18.31 -24.11
CA THR A 106 0.20 18.20 -24.39
C THR A 106 0.66 16.76 -24.15
N GLN A 107 1.76 16.37 -24.81
CA GLN A 107 2.37 15.06 -24.59
C GLN A 107 2.68 14.81 -23.11
N LEU A 108 3.20 15.82 -22.40
CA LEU A 108 3.53 15.70 -20.99
C LEU A 108 2.27 15.46 -20.13
N GLN A 109 1.15 16.14 -20.42
CA GLN A 109 -0.11 15.93 -19.70
C GLN A 109 -0.65 14.51 -19.95
N ALA A 110 -0.64 14.06 -21.20
CA ALA A 110 -1.05 12.71 -21.55
C ALA A 110 -0.19 11.65 -20.85
N GLN A 111 1.14 11.81 -20.86
CA GLN A 111 2.06 10.90 -20.18
C GLN A 111 1.84 10.86 -18.66
N LYS A 112 1.61 12.01 -18.02
CA LYS A 112 1.30 12.07 -16.58
C LYS A 112 -0.01 11.36 -16.25
N LEU A 113 -1.05 11.58 -17.05
CA LEU A 113 -2.35 10.92 -16.88
C LEU A 113 -2.20 9.40 -17.06
N THR A 114 -1.64 8.96 -18.19
CA THR A 114 -1.44 7.53 -18.49
C THR A 114 -0.55 6.85 -17.45
N GLY A 115 0.50 7.52 -16.96
CA GLY A 115 1.34 7.00 -15.89
C GLY A 115 0.56 6.77 -14.59
N PHE A 116 -0.28 7.72 -14.19
CA PHE A 116 -1.14 7.55 -13.01
C PHE A 116 -2.20 6.45 -13.20
N LEU A 117 -2.87 6.42 -14.35
CA LEU A 117 -3.85 5.37 -14.65
C LEU A 117 -3.19 3.99 -14.77
N SER A 118 -1.96 3.90 -15.27
CA SER A 118 -1.19 2.65 -15.33
C SER A 118 -0.98 2.07 -13.94
N PHE A 119 -0.68 2.90 -12.95
CA PHE A 119 -0.66 2.49 -11.54
C PHE A 119 -2.02 1.92 -11.10
N CYS A 120 -3.11 2.59 -11.43
CA CYS A 120 -4.47 2.13 -11.08
C CYS A 120 -4.82 0.74 -11.65
N THR A 121 -4.24 0.35 -12.79
CA THR A 121 -4.47 -0.97 -13.39
C THR A 121 -3.94 -2.15 -12.59
N ALA A 122 -3.17 -1.91 -11.51
CA ALA A 122 -2.74 -2.97 -10.60
C ALA A 122 -3.94 -3.69 -9.94
N VAL A 123 -5.06 -2.99 -9.74
CA VAL A 123 -6.27 -3.52 -9.10
C VAL A 123 -7.55 -3.31 -9.92
N VAL A 124 -7.51 -2.45 -10.94
CA VAL A 124 -8.64 -2.25 -11.86
C VAL A 124 -8.57 -3.29 -12.98
N LEU A 125 -9.51 -4.24 -12.93
CA LEU A 125 -9.67 -5.27 -13.97
C LEU A 125 -9.82 -4.62 -15.36
N LEU A 126 -9.17 -5.23 -16.36
CA LEU A 126 -9.16 -4.77 -17.76
C LEU A 126 -8.55 -3.37 -17.99
N GLY A 127 -8.07 -2.65 -16.98
CA GLY A 127 -7.55 -1.29 -17.16
C GLY A 127 -6.43 -1.18 -18.21
N ARG A 128 -5.54 -2.18 -18.29
CA ARG A 128 -4.42 -2.21 -19.25
C ARG A 128 -4.86 -2.25 -20.71
N THR A 129 -6.00 -2.88 -21.02
CA THR A 129 -6.45 -3.02 -22.41
C THR A 129 -6.87 -1.66 -22.97
N PHE A 130 -7.47 -0.81 -22.14
CA PHE A 130 -7.86 0.55 -22.49
C PHE A 130 -6.65 1.48 -22.59
N LEU A 131 -5.67 1.36 -21.68
CA LEU A 131 -4.50 2.24 -21.68
C LEU A 131 -3.54 2.00 -22.85
N ARG A 132 -3.55 0.83 -23.48
CA ARG A 132 -2.66 0.54 -24.63
C ARG A 132 -2.93 1.44 -25.85
N ARG A 133 -4.09 2.09 -25.91
CA ARG A 133 -4.53 2.93 -27.04
C ARG A 133 -4.35 4.43 -26.79
N LEU A 134 -3.82 4.81 -25.62
CA LEU A 134 -3.51 6.18 -25.21
C LEU A 134 -2.01 6.44 -25.35
#